data_AF-A0A4Q3J0B8-F1
#
_entry.id   AF-A0A4Q3J0B8-F1
#
_cell.length_a   1.000
_cell.length_b   1.000
_cell.length_c   1.000
_cell.angle_alpha   90.00
_cell.angle_beta   90.00
_cell.angle_gamma   90.00
#
_symmetry.space_group_name_H-M   'P 1'
#
loop_
_entity.id
_entity.type
_entity.pdbx_description
1 polymer ?
#
loop_
_entity_poly.entity_id
_entity_poly.type
_entity_poly.pdbx_seq_one_letter_code
_entity_poly.pdbx_strand_id
1 'polypeptide(L)'
;DVEFQPVNLPPKDAEMLLSRKFNVEEICRWFGVPPVLVGHAAEGVTAWGTGIETLMLAWLSTGLRRYLVRFEQAARKRLVAPVERNSISIEFNVEGLLRGDSASRAAFISSMVQNGVYSRNRARALENEPRDPSPMADALTVQSNLVALDRLGANAPADAAARDALKTFLGLDTKEARNG
;
A
#
# COMPACT_ATOMS: atom_id res chain seq x y z
N ASP A 1 11.49 59.61 -25.83
CA ASP A 1 12.20 58.44 -26.37
C ASP A 1 12.38 57.39 -25.31
N VAL A 2 11.93 56.16 -25.57
CA VAL A 2 12.13 55.01 -24.67
C VAL A 2 13.21 54.15 -25.31
N GLU A 3 14.40 54.18 -24.72
CA GLU A 3 15.57 53.48 -25.21
C GLU A 3 15.53 52.02 -24.73
N PHE A 4 15.45 51.09 -25.68
CA PHE A 4 15.43 49.66 -25.38
C PHE A 4 16.85 49.18 -25.10
N GLN A 5 17.12 48.82 -23.84
CA GLN A 5 18.36 48.12 -23.48
C GLN A 5 18.14 46.60 -23.60
N PRO A 6 18.83 45.91 -24.53
CA PRO A 6 18.79 44.46 -24.57
C PRO A 6 19.51 43.89 -23.35
N VAL A 7 18.78 43.14 -22.53
CA VAL A 7 19.34 42.35 -21.42
C VAL A 7 20.11 41.18 -22.02
N ASN A 8 21.39 41.38 -22.33
CA ASN A 8 22.27 40.32 -22.81
C ASN A 8 23.01 39.73 -21.60
N LEU A 9 22.73 38.48 -21.24
CA LEU A 9 23.40 37.81 -20.13
C LEU A 9 24.87 37.59 -20.51
N PRO A 10 25.85 38.10 -19.72
CA PRO A 10 27.26 37.87 -20.01
C PRO A 10 27.55 36.36 -20.02
N PRO A 11 28.34 35.85 -20.98
CA PRO A 11 28.64 34.41 -21.06
C PRO A 11 29.29 33.87 -19.78
N LYS A 12 30.08 34.70 -19.08
CA LYS A 12 30.68 34.39 -17.78
C LYS A 12 29.64 34.14 -16.68
N ASP A 13 28.55 34.90 -16.68
CA ASP A 13 27.48 34.74 -15.70
C ASP A 13 26.64 33.50 -16.01
N ALA A 14 26.47 33.17 -17.30
CA ALA A 14 25.84 31.93 -17.74
C ALA A 14 26.65 30.69 -17.29
N GLU A 15 27.98 30.70 -17.44
CA GLU A 15 28.85 29.62 -16.96
C GLU A 15 28.83 29.48 -15.43
N MET A 16 28.80 30.60 -14.70
CA MET A 16 28.70 30.59 -13.24
C MET A 16 27.36 30.01 -12.76
N LEU A 17 26.26 30.30 -13.47
CA LEU A 17 24.94 29.69 -13.19
C LEU A 17 24.95 28.18 -13.45
N LEU A 18 25.60 27.72 -14.53
CA LEU A 18 25.73 26.29 -14.84
C LEU A 18 26.53 25.54 -13.76
N SER A 19 27.65 26.11 -13.29
CA SER A 19 28.42 25.52 -12.18
C SER A 19 27.59 25.39 -10.91
N ARG A 20 26.77 26.40 -10.58
CA ARG A 20 25.86 26.34 -9.43
C ARG A 20 24.77 25.27 -9.57
N LYS A 21 24.21 25.08 -10.78
CA LYS A 21 23.26 23.99 -11.04
C LYS A 21 23.92 22.62 -10.82
N PHE A 22 25.13 22.42 -11.33
CA PHE A 22 25.86 21.16 -11.19
C PHE A 22 26.20 20.84 -9.71
N ASN A 23 26.56 21.83 -8.91
CA ASN A 23 26.82 21.64 -7.48
C ASN A 23 25.59 21.09 -6.73
N VAL A 24 24.38 21.51 -7.10
CA VAL A 24 23.14 20.98 -6.49
C VAL A 24 22.99 19.49 -6.81
N GLU A 25 23.25 19.09 -8.05
CA GLU A 25 23.21 17.69 -8.45
C GLU A 25 24.28 16.85 -7.75
N GLU A 26 25.49 17.37 -7.56
CA GLU A 26 26.55 16.67 -6.81
C GLU A 26 26.12 16.40 -5.37
N ILE A 27 25.59 17.40 -4.66
CA ILE A 27 25.08 17.23 -3.30
C ILE A 27 23.97 16.16 -3.27
N CYS A 28 23.05 16.21 -4.23
CA CYS A 28 21.99 15.22 -4.38
C CYS A 28 22.53 13.79 -4.57
N ARG A 29 23.59 13.61 -5.38
CA ARG A 29 24.27 12.31 -5.58
C ARG A 29 24.91 11.79 -4.30
N TRP A 30 25.52 12.65 -3.47
CA TRP A 30 26.10 12.26 -2.19
C TRP A 30 25.06 11.70 -1.21
N PHE A 31 23.88 12.32 -1.15
CA PHE A 31 22.80 11.85 -0.28
C PHE A 31 21.95 10.73 -0.90
N GLY A 32 22.10 10.46 -2.19
CA GLY A 32 21.29 9.52 -2.94
C GLY A 32 19.85 9.99 -3.13
N VAL A 33 19.63 11.31 -3.16
CA VAL A 33 18.31 11.92 -3.37
C VAL A 33 18.22 12.39 -4.83
N PRO A 34 17.19 12.00 -5.59
CA PRO A 34 16.98 12.53 -6.93
C PRO A 34 16.81 14.06 -6.92
N PRO A 35 17.47 14.80 -7.83
CA PRO A 35 17.41 16.26 -7.85
C PRO A 35 15.98 16.80 -8.09
N VAL A 36 15.16 16.04 -8.81
CA VAL A 36 13.73 16.34 -9.02
C VAL A 36 12.96 16.46 -7.71
N LEU A 37 13.29 15.66 -6.68
CA LEU A 37 12.62 15.73 -5.38
C LEU A 37 12.99 16.99 -4.59
N VAL A 38 14.11 17.63 -4.94
CA VAL A 38 14.58 18.90 -4.33
C VAL A 38 14.05 20.11 -5.12
N GLY A 39 13.19 19.89 -6.12
CA GLY A 39 12.71 20.95 -7.03
C GLY A 39 13.77 21.40 -8.04
N HIS A 40 14.87 20.67 -8.15
CA HIS A 40 15.89 20.87 -9.18
C HIS A 40 15.61 19.95 -10.36
N ALA A 41 14.69 20.37 -11.23
CA ALA A 41 14.49 19.70 -12.50
C ALA A 41 15.67 20.07 -13.42
N ALA A 42 16.60 19.12 -13.61
CA ALA A 42 17.57 19.23 -14.69
C ALA A 42 16.81 19.39 -16.02
N GLU A 43 17.29 20.28 -16.88
CA GLU A 43 16.69 20.56 -18.20
C GLU A 43 16.50 19.24 -18.97
N GLY A 44 15.27 18.74 -19.04
CA GLY A 44 14.92 17.50 -19.77
C GLY A 44 14.31 16.37 -18.94
N VAL A 45 14.35 16.42 -17.59
CA VAL A 45 13.57 15.47 -16.78
C VAL A 45 12.14 16.00 -16.68
N THR A 46 11.20 15.32 -17.33
CA THR A 46 9.79 15.69 -17.42
C THR A 46 9.16 15.77 -16.02
N ALA A 47 9.08 16.99 -15.49
CA ALA A 47 8.47 17.32 -14.20
C ALA A 47 6.92 17.24 -14.22
N TRP A 48 6.33 16.41 -15.08
CA TRP A 48 4.89 16.33 -15.27
C TRP A 48 4.42 14.88 -15.33
N GLY A 49 3.69 14.45 -14.30
CA GLY A 49 2.88 13.21 -14.27
C GLY A 49 3.44 12.05 -13.44
N THR A 50 3.02 10.84 -13.81
CA THR A 50 3.31 9.54 -13.18
C THR A 50 4.80 9.18 -13.05
N GLY A 51 5.67 9.86 -13.81
CA GLY A 51 7.12 9.68 -13.73
C GLY A 51 7.72 10.09 -12.38
N ILE A 52 7.17 11.12 -11.72
CA ILE A 52 7.64 11.59 -10.42
C ILE A 52 7.28 10.58 -9.32
N GLU A 53 6.07 10.03 -9.35
CA GLU A 53 5.62 9.00 -8.40
C GLU A 53 6.47 7.73 -8.54
N THR A 54 6.73 7.29 -9.77
CA THR A 54 7.59 6.13 -10.04
C THR A 54 9.02 6.38 -9.56
N LEU A 55 9.54 7.60 -9.74
CA LEU A 55 10.85 8.02 -9.24
C LEU A 55 10.89 8.08 -7.71
N MET A 56 9.82 8.55 -7.08
CA MET A 56 9.70 8.59 -5.62
C MET A 56 9.66 7.19 -5.03
N LEU A 57 8.95 6.24 -5.66
CA LEU A 57 8.96 4.82 -5.28
C LEU A 57 10.35 4.17 -5.47
N ALA A 58 11.03 4.48 -6.58
CA ALA A 58 12.40 4.02 -6.82
C ALA A 58 13.37 4.57 -5.76
N TRP A 59 13.24 5.84 -5.38
CA TRP A 59 14.05 6.44 -4.32
C TRP A 59 13.73 5.87 -2.93
N LEU A 60 12.44 5.62 -2.65
CA LEU A 60 11.99 5.01 -1.40
C LEU A 60 12.65 3.65 -1.16
N SER A 61 12.68 2.82 -2.21
CA SER A 61 13.24 1.47 -2.16
C SER A 61 14.77 1.44 -2.14
N THR A 62 15.44 2.25 -2.97
CA THR A 62 16.90 2.19 -3.14
C THR A 62 17.68 3.13 -2.22
N GLY A 63 17.13 4.31 -1.90
CA GLY A 63 17.78 5.34 -1.11
C GLY A 63 17.26 5.40 0.33
N LEU A 64 15.98 5.77 0.50
CA LEU A 64 15.43 6.09 1.81
C LEU A 64 15.41 4.89 2.77
N ARG A 65 15.09 3.69 2.27
CA ARG A 65 15.04 2.45 3.08
C ARG A 65 16.34 2.19 3.83
N ARG A 66 17.50 2.50 3.24
CA ARG A 66 18.81 2.33 3.90
C ARG A 66 18.93 3.19 5.16
N TYR A 67 18.44 4.43 5.12
CA TYR A 67 18.49 5.32 6.28
C TYR A 67 17.49 4.91 7.35
N LEU A 68 16.26 4.56 6.95
CA LEU A 68 15.20 4.12 7.87
C LEU A 68 15.64 2.88 8.67
N VAL A 69 16.19 1.87 8.01
CA VAL A 69 16.69 0.65 8.69
C VAL A 69 17.80 0.97 9.69
N ARG A 70 18.69 1.92 9.36
CA ARG A 70 19.75 2.35 10.30
C ARG A 70 19.15 3.02 11.54
N PHE A 71 18.12 3.84 11.37
CA PHE A 71 17.41 4.46 12.48
C PHE A 71 16.63 3.45 13.31
N GLU A 72 15.94 2.49 12.70
CA GLU A 72 15.24 1.39 13.39
C GLU A 72 16.20 0.56 14.23
N GLN A 73 17.36 0.19 13.67
CA GLN A 73 18.38 -0.56 14.40
C GLN A 73 18.97 0.24 15.57
N ALA A 74 19.21 1.54 15.38
CA ALA A 74 19.68 2.43 16.43
C ALA A 74 18.64 2.58 17.55
N ALA A 75 17.37 2.79 17.19
CA ALA A 75 16.25 2.87 18.12
C ALA A 75 16.09 1.57 18.90
N ARG A 76 16.08 0.41 18.22
CA ARG A 76 16.01 -0.91 18.86
C ARG A 76 17.18 -1.17 19.81
N LYS A 77 18.39 -0.72 19.47
CA LYS A 77 19.56 -0.88 20.33
C LYS A 77 19.49 0.00 21.59
N ARG A 78 18.94 1.21 21.48
CA ARG A 78 18.95 2.23 22.55
C ARG A 78 17.71 2.21 23.44
N LEU A 79 16.54 1.91 22.88
CA LEU A 79 15.24 2.01 23.55
C LEU A 79 14.72 0.66 24.06
N VAL A 80 15.13 -0.46 23.44
CA VAL A 80 14.63 -1.79 23.79
C VAL A 80 15.66 -2.57 24.59
N ALA A 81 15.26 -2.98 25.80
CA ALA A 81 16.08 -3.83 26.66
C ALA A 81 16.39 -5.16 25.96
N PRO A 82 17.58 -5.76 26.15
CA PRO A 82 17.98 -6.98 25.44
C PRO A 82 16.97 -8.14 25.53
N VAL A 83 16.27 -8.25 26.67
CA VAL A 83 15.30 -9.32 26.96
C VAL A 83 14.01 -9.15 26.14
N GLU A 84 13.60 -7.92 25.86
CA GLU A 84 12.34 -7.59 25.16
C GLU A 84 12.51 -7.47 23.65
N ARG A 85 13.75 -7.60 23.13
CA ARG A 85 14.02 -7.46 21.69
C ARG A 85 13.31 -8.52 20.85
N ASN A 86 12.88 -9.64 21.41
CA ASN A 86 12.16 -10.66 20.66
C ASN A 86 10.64 -10.41 20.62
N SER A 87 10.11 -9.62 21.56
CA SER A 87 8.67 -9.29 21.62
C SER A 87 8.35 -7.94 20.98
N ILE A 88 9.30 -7.00 20.97
CA ILE A 88 9.09 -5.63 20.47
C ILE A 88 9.90 -5.41 19.19
N SER A 89 9.19 -5.13 18.08
CA SER A 89 9.77 -4.57 16.86
C SER A 89 9.49 -3.06 16.78
N ILE A 90 10.46 -2.32 16.26
CA ILE A 90 10.32 -0.90 15.94
C ILE A 90 10.58 -0.80 14.44
N GLU A 91 9.57 -0.37 13.70
CA GLU A 91 9.62 -0.24 12.24
C GLU A 91 8.97 1.08 11.85
N PHE A 92 9.54 1.77 10.86
CA PHE A 92 8.89 2.92 10.25
C PHE A 92 7.80 2.44 9.32
N ASN A 93 6.60 3.01 9.44
CA ASN A 93 5.54 2.81 8.48
C ASN A 93 5.85 3.59 7.19
N VAL A 94 6.64 2.96 6.32
CA VAL A 94 6.98 3.49 4.98
C VAL A 94 5.77 3.48 4.05
N GLU A 95 4.76 2.65 4.34
CA GLU A 95 3.53 2.56 3.58
C GLU A 95 2.68 3.84 3.70
N GLY A 96 2.93 4.67 4.73
CA GLY A 96 2.39 6.02 4.82
C GLY A 96 2.87 6.97 3.71
N LEU A 97 4.05 6.75 3.13
CA LEU A 97 4.51 7.49 1.94
C LEU A 97 3.74 7.07 0.67
N LEU A 98 3.26 5.83 0.62
CA LEU A 98 2.33 5.34 -0.42
C LEU A 98 0.89 5.82 -0.20
N ARG A 99 0.56 6.50 0.90
CA ARG A 99 -0.78 7.09 1.11
C ARG A 99 -1.18 8.05 -0.01
N GLY A 100 -0.20 8.66 -0.70
CA GLY A 100 -0.43 9.45 -1.91
C GLY A 100 -1.13 8.67 -3.03
N ASP A 101 -0.94 7.36 -3.09
CA ASP A 101 -1.65 6.44 -3.99
C ASP A 101 -2.49 5.44 -3.18
N SER A 102 -3.52 5.97 -2.53
CA SER A 102 -4.51 5.16 -1.80
C SER A 102 -5.21 4.15 -2.72
N ALA A 103 -5.22 4.37 -4.04
CA ALA A 103 -5.86 3.50 -5.01
C ALA A 103 -5.08 2.20 -5.24
N SER A 104 -3.76 2.26 -5.50
CA SER A 104 -2.97 1.03 -5.66
C SER A 104 -2.89 0.23 -4.37
N ARG A 105 -2.87 0.90 -3.21
CA ARG A 105 -2.84 0.23 -1.90
C ARG A 105 -4.16 -0.48 -1.58
N ALA A 106 -5.29 0.18 -1.85
CA ALA A 106 -6.60 -0.47 -1.73
C ALA A 106 -6.74 -1.66 -2.70
N ALA A 107 -6.24 -1.53 -3.94
CA ALA A 107 -6.25 -2.61 -4.92
C ALA A 107 -5.38 -3.79 -4.49
N PHE A 108 -4.19 -3.54 -3.95
CA PHE A 108 -3.28 -4.56 -3.43
C PHE A 108 -3.93 -5.34 -2.28
N ILE A 109 -4.41 -4.66 -1.25
CA ILE A 109 -5.06 -5.31 -0.09
C ILE A 109 -6.32 -6.04 -0.53
N SER A 110 -7.14 -5.42 -1.38
CA SER A 110 -8.35 -6.04 -1.92
C SER A 110 -8.03 -7.34 -2.66
N SER A 111 -7.03 -7.33 -3.56
CA SER A 111 -6.62 -8.55 -4.29
C SER A 111 -6.08 -9.64 -3.35
N MET A 112 -5.30 -9.28 -2.34
CA MET A 112 -4.74 -10.24 -1.38
C MET A 112 -5.81 -10.87 -0.47
N VAL A 113 -6.80 -10.08 -0.05
CA VAL A 113 -7.93 -10.58 0.74
C VAL A 113 -8.89 -11.39 -0.13
N GLN A 114 -9.14 -10.99 -1.37
CA GLN A 114 -10.02 -11.71 -2.31
C GLN A 114 -9.45 -13.07 -2.74
N ASN A 115 -8.14 -13.15 -2.90
CA ASN A 115 -7.43 -14.39 -3.24
C ASN A 115 -7.21 -15.31 -2.03
N GLY A 116 -7.65 -14.91 -0.83
CA GLY A 116 -7.46 -15.70 0.39
C GLY A 116 -6.01 -15.82 0.85
N VAL A 117 -5.12 -14.91 0.42
CA VAL A 117 -3.72 -14.89 0.86
C VAL A 117 -3.60 -14.27 2.25
N TYR A 118 -4.36 -13.20 2.50
CA TYR A 118 -4.41 -12.50 3.79
C TYR A 118 -5.77 -12.64 4.47
N SER A 119 -5.75 -12.83 5.78
CA SER A 119 -6.93 -12.60 6.62
C SER A 119 -7.20 -11.10 6.77
N ARG A 120 -8.43 -10.73 7.11
CA ARG A 120 -8.81 -9.32 7.29
C ARG A 120 -8.05 -8.69 8.46
N ASN A 121 -7.80 -9.46 9.51
CA ASN A 121 -6.95 -9.03 10.63
C ASN A 121 -5.48 -8.85 10.22
N ARG A 122 -4.97 -9.65 9.27
CA ARG A 122 -3.62 -9.45 8.72
C ARG A 122 -3.54 -8.15 7.91
N ALA A 123 -4.57 -7.83 7.13
CA ALA A 123 -4.67 -6.56 6.42
C ALA A 123 -4.74 -5.37 7.40
N ARG A 124 -5.54 -5.45 8.47
CA ARG A 124 -5.59 -4.41 9.52
C ARG A 124 -4.25 -4.20 10.22
N ALA A 125 -3.54 -5.28 10.53
CA ALA A 125 -2.20 -5.19 11.11
C ALA A 125 -1.22 -4.46 10.18
N LEU A 126 -1.30 -4.69 8.87
CA LEU A 126 -0.50 -3.95 7.88
C LEU A 126 -0.83 -2.45 7.90
N GLU A 127 -2.10 -2.12 8.08
CA GLU A 127 -2.59 -0.75 8.21
C GLU A 127 -2.31 -0.10 9.58
N ASN A 128 -1.71 -0.83 10.53
CA ASN A 128 -1.61 -0.43 11.94
C ASN A 128 -2.98 -0.12 12.57
N GLU A 129 -4.04 -0.76 12.07
CA GLU A 129 -5.37 -0.70 12.66
C GLU A 129 -5.52 -1.74 13.79
N PRO A 130 -6.35 -1.46 14.80
CA PRO A 130 -6.63 -2.40 15.86
C PRO A 130 -7.25 -3.69 15.30
N ARG A 131 -6.78 -4.81 15.85
CA ARG A 131 -7.30 -6.15 15.52
C ARG A 131 -8.79 -6.24 15.82
N ASP A 132 -9.55 -6.83 14.91
CA ASP A 132 -10.95 -7.17 15.16
C ASP A 132 -11.05 -8.45 16.00
N PRO A 133 -11.86 -8.49 17.07
CA PRO A 133 -12.04 -9.67 17.89
C PRO A 133 -12.89 -10.76 17.23
N SER A 134 -13.55 -10.48 16.09
CA SER A 134 -14.42 -11.46 15.44
C SER A 134 -13.63 -12.64 14.83
N PRO A 135 -14.06 -13.89 15.08
CA PRO A 135 -13.43 -15.09 14.48
C PRO A 135 -13.46 -15.09 12.94
N MET A 136 -14.43 -14.40 12.34
CA MET A 136 -14.52 -14.27 10.88
C MET A 136 -13.44 -13.35 10.28
N ALA A 137 -12.84 -12.46 11.05
CA ALA A 137 -11.77 -11.59 10.56
C ALA A 137 -10.44 -12.35 10.37
N ASP A 138 -10.28 -13.49 11.03
CA ASP A 138 -9.14 -14.39 10.88
C ASP A 138 -9.37 -15.48 9.81
N ALA A 139 -10.61 -15.69 9.36
CA ALA A 139 -10.93 -16.66 8.33
C ALA A 139 -10.48 -16.19 6.94
N LEU A 140 -9.80 -17.06 6.19
CA LEU A 140 -9.45 -16.82 4.79
C LEU A 140 -10.70 -17.00 3.93
N THR A 141 -11.07 -15.96 3.18
CA THR A 141 -12.21 -15.98 2.28
C THR A 141 -11.73 -15.94 0.83
N VAL A 142 -12.39 -16.67 -0.06
CA VAL A 142 -12.11 -16.63 -1.52
C VAL A 142 -13.38 -16.24 -2.25
N GLN A 143 -13.26 -15.41 -3.29
CA GLN A 143 -14.40 -15.05 -4.14
C GLN A 143 -14.87 -16.26 -4.96
N SER A 144 -16.10 -16.69 -4.70
CA SER A 144 -16.76 -17.82 -5.35
C SER A 144 -17.38 -17.42 -6.70
N ASN A 145 -16.58 -16.90 -7.64
CA ASN A 145 -17.09 -16.38 -8.92
C ASN A 145 -17.16 -17.45 -10.05
N LEU A 146 -16.36 -18.53 -9.95
CA LEU A 146 -16.36 -19.65 -10.90
C LEU A 146 -16.48 -20.96 -10.13
N VAL A 147 -17.69 -21.26 -9.67
CA VAL A 147 -18.03 -22.58 -9.13
C VAL A 147 -18.48 -23.44 -10.30
N ALA A 148 -17.96 -24.67 -10.40
CA ALA A 148 -18.41 -25.63 -11.41
C ALA A 148 -19.94 -25.77 -11.36
N LEU A 149 -20.61 -25.95 -12.51
CA LEU A 149 -22.08 -26.01 -12.58
C LEU A 149 -22.66 -27.06 -11.62
N ASP A 150 -21.95 -28.16 -11.39
CA ASP A 150 -22.27 -29.24 -10.44
C ASP A 150 -22.30 -28.81 -8.96
N ARG A 151 -21.67 -27.67 -8.63
CA ARG A 151 -21.64 -27.08 -7.28
C ARG A 151 -22.40 -25.75 -7.19
N LEU A 152 -23.07 -25.31 -8.25
CA LEU A 152 -24.04 -24.21 -8.20
C LEU A 152 -25.27 -24.68 -7.40
N GLY A 153 -25.30 -24.38 -6.10
CA GLY A 153 -26.38 -24.78 -5.17
C GLY A 153 -25.90 -25.38 -3.84
N ALA A 154 -24.62 -25.75 -3.72
CA ALA A 154 -24.07 -26.25 -2.45
C ALA A 154 -23.81 -25.13 -1.43
N ASN A 155 -23.72 -23.88 -1.88
CA ASN A 155 -23.59 -22.68 -1.05
C ASN A 155 -24.85 -21.79 -1.14
N ALA A 156 -26.03 -22.39 -0.93
CA ALA A 156 -27.27 -21.63 -0.81
C ALA A 156 -27.91 -21.87 0.57
N PRO A 157 -27.71 -21.00 1.57
CA PRO A 157 -28.61 -20.95 2.73
C PRO A 157 -30.04 -20.56 2.31
N ALA A 158 -30.23 -20.04 1.09
CA ALA A 158 -31.53 -19.74 0.51
C ALA A 158 -32.33 -20.99 0.07
N ASP A 159 -31.66 -22.07 -0.36
CA ASP A 159 -32.35 -23.28 -0.83
C ASP A 159 -32.91 -24.12 0.32
N ALA A 160 -32.29 -24.08 1.51
CA ALA A 160 -32.82 -24.74 2.70
C ALA A 160 -34.14 -24.07 3.14
N ALA A 161 -34.18 -22.74 3.16
CA ALA A 161 -35.37 -21.97 3.50
C ALA A 161 -36.48 -22.09 2.43
N ALA A 162 -36.12 -22.09 1.14
CA ALA A 162 -37.09 -22.29 0.06
C ALA A 162 -37.65 -23.73 0.06
N ARG A 163 -36.83 -24.75 0.35
CA ARG A 163 -37.29 -26.14 0.45
C ARG A 163 -38.19 -26.36 1.67
N ASP A 164 -37.92 -25.74 2.82
CA ASP A 164 -38.79 -25.82 4.01
C ASP A 164 -40.11 -25.07 3.82
N ALA A 165 -40.09 -23.90 3.17
CA ALA A 165 -41.31 -23.18 2.81
C ALA A 165 -42.17 -23.98 1.82
N LEU A 166 -41.55 -24.65 0.84
CA LEU A 166 -42.25 -25.47 -0.14
C LEU A 166 -42.84 -26.75 0.49
N LYS A 167 -42.12 -27.41 1.40
CA LYS A 167 -42.61 -28.59 2.15
C LYS A 167 -43.80 -28.25 3.05
N THR A 168 -43.73 -27.10 3.71
CA THR A 168 -44.84 -26.55 4.51
C THR A 168 -46.06 -26.25 3.62
N PHE A 169 -45.85 -25.70 2.42
CA PHE A 169 -46.93 -25.43 1.46
C PHE A 169 -47.55 -26.70 0.86
N LEU A 170 -46.75 -27.74 0.63
CA LEU A 170 -47.18 -29.03 0.08
C LEU A 170 -47.76 -29.99 1.15
N GLY A 171 -47.76 -29.61 2.43
CA GLY A 171 -48.39 -30.37 3.51
C GLY A 171 -47.72 -31.71 3.84
N LEU A 172 -46.42 -31.85 3.56
CA LEU A 172 -45.67 -33.11 3.72
C LEU A 172 -44.99 -33.27 5.10
N ASP A 173 -45.51 -32.63 6.14
CA ASP A 173 -45.05 -32.85 7.52
C ASP A 173 -45.73 -34.11 8.12
N THR A 174 -45.08 -35.27 7.99
CA THR A 174 -45.44 -36.47 8.74
C THR A 174 -45.01 -36.34 10.20
N LYS A 175 -45.94 -35.87 11.03
CA LYS A 175 -46.08 -36.35 12.41
C LYS A 175 -46.52 -37.82 12.33
N GLU A 176 -45.60 -38.77 12.43
CA GLU A 176 -45.88 -40.15 12.93
C GLU A 176 -44.57 -40.95 13.08
N ALA A 177 -44.00 -40.92 14.29
CA ALA A 177 -43.28 -42.04 14.93
C ALA A 177 -42.72 -41.61 16.31
N ARG A 178 -43.58 -41.41 17.30
CA ARG A 178 -43.27 -41.74 18.71
C ARG A 178 -44.52 -41.75 19.61
N ASN A 179 -45.20 -42.88 19.62
CA ASN A 179 -45.85 -43.58 20.76
C ASN A 179 -47.17 -44.24 20.33
N GLY A 180 -47.16 -45.57 20.37
CA GLY A 180 -48.23 -46.49 19.97
C GLY A 180 -47.61 -47.77 19.46
#